data_AF-A0A9N9E9G7-F1
#
_entry.id   AF-A0A9N9E9G7-F1
#
_cell.length_a   1.000
_cell.length_b   1.000
_cell.length_c   1.000
_cell.angle_alpha   90.00
_cell.angle_beta   90.00
_cell.angle_gamma   90.00
#
_symmetry.space_group_name_H-M   'P 1'
#
loop_
_entity.id
_entity.type
_entity.pdbx_description
1 polymer ?
#
loop_
_entity_poly.entity_id
_entity_poly.type
_entity_poly.pdbx_seq_one_letter_code
_entity_poly.pdbx_strand_id
1 'polypeptide(L)'
;MEETSNPEIRMEDETYPEILHEEHNTIQNERLEDKITVDQEYNESSQTFQDNINILNNLIPLIGPGNPLEEYFKATQSLSSWMSTTFENFPAFPSKTTPQIDLDSINSAEVSLSGIENKLSSKQFENNQLSDLLTKTNSLVDTSSDEEVKQNLVKISSSIENSWNAFTSLVNLGKLRLQELNWVVELRTKMGDVDVEVKKVEAMLDGVEESIKKAHDDGGVNPSPINTGIISTTSSSEITVTGIIFSTSVLDEWYTKVVAVEELVLGVDGVDNNVKEINQFLLHDRFIAPDDLTDHIKNIITSNVSNLKNKINATKQKLQHDRRIGRWFDDANEVDKYISDTKNEVKELEVPDFINKNEWSEDDLNVVSIVNERRETLSAILNDSSQCKSKIDDLEKKATDITNSVKDSMDREDQAAVELMTKQLKNLNDRLIRLSEFITLLLEQTTKDRFSIIINILTSMQSMRNQMAQIRKDIIEYNDAGLVHGDVKDLEAQITDFESNLLTDDSAISKALRHKHAKLLLTIQNIRIALAENKLKMAAYLSPS
;
A
#
# COMPACT_ATOMS: atom_id res chain seq x y z
N MET A 1 12.65 32.97 -8.55
CA MET A 1 12.57 31.68 -9.26
C MET A 1 12.73 30.63 -8.19
N GLU A 2 11.60 30.12 -7.72
CA GLU A 2 11.54 29.08 -6.69
C GLU A 2 11.87 27.74 -7.32
N GLU A 3 12.92 27.09 -6.82
CA GLU A 3 13.23 25.69 -7.09
C GLU A 3 12.19 24.83 -6.35
N THR A 4 11.31 24.18 -7.10
CA THR A 4 10.47 23.12 -6.58
C THR A 4 11.26 21.82 -6.62
N SER A 5 11.74 21.41 -5.44
CA SER A 5 12.29 20.07 -5.22
C SER A 5 11.17 19.03 -5.39
N ASN A 6 11.38 18.11 -6.33
CA ASN A 6 10.56 16.92 -6.51
C ASN A 6 10.92 15.92 -5.39
N PRO A 7 9.97 15.34 -4.64
CA PRO A 7 10.31 14.34 -3.65
C PRO A 7 10.67 13.02 -4.35
N GLU A 8 11.92 12.58 -4.17
CA GLU A 8 12.39 11.25 -4.51
C GLU A 8 11.56 10.20 -3.75
N ILE A 9 10.63 9.55 -4.44
CA ILE A 9 10.05 8.29 -3.98
C ILE A 9 11.13 7.24 -4.20
N ARG A 10 11.88 6.89 -3.15
CA ARG A 10 12.76 5.72 -3.14
C ARG A 10 11.90 4.48 -3.35
N MET A 11 12.01 3.86 -4.52
CA MET A 11 11.54 2.50 -4.76
C MET A 11 12.55 1.54 -4.13
N GLU A 12 12.14 0.87 -3.04
CA GLU A 12 12.91 -0.24 -2.47
C GLU A 12 12.89 -1.44 -3.41
N ASP A 13 14.02 -2.15 -3.50
CA ASP A 13 14.14 -3.42 -4.24
C ASP A 13 13.08 -4.42 -3.75
N GLU A 14 12.11 -4.74 -4.61
CA GLU A 14 11.01 -5.65 -4.31
C GLU A 14 11.50 -7.12 -4.28
N THR A 15 12.18 -7.48 -3.21
CA THR A 15 12.51 -8.87 -2.89
C THR A 15 11.29 -9.52 -2.21
N TYR A 16 11.08 -10.83 -2.42
CA TYR A 16 10.03 -11.58 -1.71
C TYR A 16 10.18 -11.38 -0.19
N PRO A 17 9.08 -11.19 0.56
CA PRO A 17 9.15 -11.23 2.01
C PRO A 17 9.62 -12.62 2.43
N GLU A 18 10.67 -12.65 3.25
CA GLU A 18 11.05 -13.83 3.98
C GLU A 18 9.85 -14.22 4.87
N ILE A 19 9.43 -15.48 4.78
CA ILE A 19 8.35 -16.02 5.61
C ILE A 19 8.77 -15.80 7.07
N LEU A 20 8.13 -14.84 7.75
CA LEU A 20 8.31 -14.69 9.18
C LEU A 20 7.85 -16.00 9.82
N HIS A 21 8.81 -16.77 10.30
CA HIS A 21 8.55 -17.94 11.11
C HIS A 21 7.59 -17.56 12.22
N GLU A 22 6.54 -18.37 12.41
CA GLU A 22 5.70 -18.32 13.59
C GLU A 22 6.59 -18.39 14.82
N GLU A 23 6.81 -17.25 15.49
CA GLU A 23 7.13 -17.29 16.90
C GLU A 23 5.89 -17.84 17.59
N HIS A 24 5.91 -19.16 17.80
CA HIS A 24 5.03 -19.82 18.74
C HIS A 24 5.29 -19.20 20.12
N ASN A 25 4.59 -18.10 20.42
CA ASN A 25 4.37 -17.66 21.78
C ASN A 25 3.48 -18.72 22.42
N THR A 26 4.15 -19.75 22.92
CA THR A 26 3.57 -20.81 23.72
C THR A 26 2.99 -20.13 24.96
N ILE A 27 1.67 -19.88 24.97
CA ILE A 27 0.96 -19.53 26.20
C ILE A 27 1.04 -20.78 27.07
N GLN A 28 2.04 -20.83 27.96
CA GLN A 28 2.07 -21.84 29.02
C GLN A 28 0.89 -21.55 29.96
N ASN A 29 -0.26 -22.15 29.63
CA ASN A 29 -1.38 -22.34 30.55
C ASN A 29 -0.96 -23.41 31.57
N GLU A 30 -0.10 -23.06 32.52
CA GLU A 30 -0.17 -23.70 33.83
C GLU A 30 -0.98 -22.75 34.72
N ARG A 31 -2.28 -23.04 34.80
CA ARG A 31 -3.12 -22.51 35.87
C ARG A 31 -2.48 -23.08 37.15
N LEU A 32 -1.69 -22.28 37.85
CA LEU A 32 -1.15 -22.62 39.17
C LEU A 32 -2.34 -22.67 40.14
N GLU A 33 -3.04 -23.80 40.16
CA GLU A 33 -4.23 -24.07 40.98
C GLU A 33 -3.98 -23.96 42.49
N ASP A 34 -2.72 -23.80 42.92
CA ASP A 34 -2.30 -23.68 44.32
C ASP A 34 -2.07 -22.23 44.81
N LYS A 35 -2.44 -21.19 44.05
CA LYS A 35 -2.26 -19.79 44.48
C LYS A 35 -3.38 -19.34 45.43
N ILE A 36 -3.06 -19.11 46.71
CA ILE A 36 -3.96 -18.50 47.69
C ILE A 36 -4.32 -17.08 47.22
N THR A 37 -5.62 -16.80 47.12
CA THR A 37 -6.14 -15.50 46.64
C THR A 37 -6.24 -14.49 47.78
N VAL A 38 -6.15 -13.19 47.46
CA VAL A 38 -6.37 -12.12 48.45
C VAL A 38 -7.77 -12.22 49.08
N ASP A 39 -8.77 -12.63 48.30
CA ASP A 39 -10.14 -12.85 48.79
C ASP A 39 -10.21 -13.98 49.82
N GLN A 40 -9.46 -15.06 49.61
CA GLN A 40 -9.32 -16.16 50.57
C GLN A 40 -8.59 -15.71 51.85
N GLU A 41 -7.42 -15.07 51.72
CA GLU A 41 -6.64 -14.52 52.86
C GLU A 41 -7.49 -13.55 53.69
N TYR A 42 -8.32 -12.73 53.02
CA TYR A 42 -9.23 -11.78 53.66
C TYR A 42 -10.31 -12.49 54.49
N ASN A 43 -10.95 -13.52 53.91
CA ASN A 43 -11.99 -14.28 54.61
C ASN A 43 -11.42 -15.06 55.81
N GLU A 44 -10.25 -15.68 55.67
CA GLU A 44 -9.57 -16.39 56.75
C GLU A 44 -9.15 -15.43 57.88
N SER A 45 -8.61 -14.25 57.54
CA SER A 45 -8.26 -13.22 58.53
C SER A 45 -9.50 -12.64 59.22
N SER A 46 -10.61 -12.49 58.49
CA SER A 46 -11.89 -12.01 59.02
C SER A 46 -12.47 -12.99 60.03
N GLN A 47 -12.43 -14.29 59.72
CA GLN A 47 -12.92 -15.33 60.63
C GLN A 47 -12.05 -15.38 61.89
N THR A 48 -10.72 -15.35 61.72
CA THR A 48 -9.76 -15.31 62.83
C THR A 48 -10.02 -14.11 63.74
N PHE A 49 -10.26 -12.93 63.17
CA PHE A 49 -10.59 -11.73 63.94
C PHE A 49 -11.87 -11.91 64.76
N GLN A 50 -12.97 -12.34 64.12
CA GLN A 50 -14.27 -12.52 64.79
C GLN A 50 -14.22 -13.57 65.91
N ASP A 51 -13.54 -14.69 65.69
CA ASP A 51 -13.40 -15.75 66.70
C ASP A 51 -12.69 -15.25 67.95
N ASN A 52 -11.62 -14.48 67.79
CA ASN A 52 -10.86 -13.93 68.92
C ASN A 52 -11.62 -12.77 69.62
N ILE A 53 -12.33 -11.91 68.89
CA ILE A 53 -13.21 -10.89 69.47
C ILE A 53 -14.32 -11.53 70.33
N ASN A 54 -14.92 -12.62 69.86
CA ASN A 54 -15.93 -13.35 70.61
C ASN A 54 -15.38 -13.92 71.93
N ILE A 55 -14.15 -14.43 71.93
CA ILE A 55 -13.47 -14.88 73.17
C ILE A 55 -13.30 -13.71 74.14
N LEU A 56 -12.82 -12.56 73.66
CA LEU A 56 -12.62 -11.36 74.49
C LEU A 56 -13.94 -10.86 75.09
N ASN A 57 -15.00 -10.78 74.30
CA ASN A 57 -16.32 -10.33 74.74
C ASN A 57 -16.94 -11.24 75.82
N ASN A 58 -16.63 -12.53 75.81
CA ASN A 58 -17.12 -13.47 76.81
C ASN A 58 -16.31 -13.45 78.12
N LEU A 59 -14.99 -13.21 78.05
CA LEU A 59 -14.10 -13.32 79.21
C LEU A 59 -13.92 -12.01 79.99
N ILE A 60 -13.86 -10.85 79.30
CA ILE A 60 -13.62 -9.54 79.94
C ILE A 60 -14.73 -9.16 80.96
N PRO A 61 -16.03 -9.39 80.72
CA PRO A 61 -17.09 -9.00 81.67
C PRO A 61 -17.09 -9.78 82.99
N LEU A 62 -16.36 -10.91 83.08
CA LEU A 62 -16.28 -11.75 84.28
C LEU A 62 -15.40 -11.15 85.38
N ILE A 63 -14.83 -9.96 85.15
CA ILE A 63 -13.80 -9.37 85.97
C ILE A 63 -14.42 -8.27 86.84
N GLY A 64 -14.57 -8.56 88.13
CA GLY A 64 -15.21 -7.66 89.08
C GLY A 64 -14.37 -6.40 89.42
N PRO A 65 -15.02 -5.33 89.91
CA PRO A 65 -14.35 -4.11 90.35
C PRO A 65 -13.39 -4.38 91.53
N GLY A 66 -12.20 -3.79 91.51
CA GLY A 66 -11.16 -3.98 92.54
C GLY A 66 -10.16 -5.10 92.23
N ASN A 67 -10.19 -5.68 91.02
CA ASN A 67 -9.21 -6.67 90.58
C ASN A 67 -7.85 -5.98 90.29
N PRO A 68 -6.71 -6.53 90.76
CA PRO A 68 -5.38 -5.98 90.46
C PRO A 68 -5.05 -5.83 88.97
N LEU A 69 -5.80 -6.52 88.12
CA LEU A 69 -5.64 -6.58 86.66
C LEU A 69 -6.64 -5.68 85.92
N GLU A 70 -7.47 -4.92 86.65
CA GLU A 70 -8.55 -4.07 86.11
C GLU A 70 -8.05 -3.06 85.06
N GLU A 71 -6.84 -2.50 85.25
CA GLU A 71 -6.23 -1.54 84.31
C GLU A 71 -5.92 -2.18 82.95
N TYR A 72 -5.33 -3.39 82.95
CA TYR A 72 -5.07 -4.16 81.74
C TYR A 72 -6.38 -4.50 81.02
N PHE A 73 -7.36 -5.06 81.74
CA PHE A 73 -8.61 -5.48 81.12
C PHE A 73 -9.45 -4.33 80.57
N LYS A 74 -9.47 -3.17 81.23
CA LYS A 74 -10.11 -1.95 80.67
C LYS A 74 -9.43 -1.48 79.38
N ALA A 75 -8.10 -1.51 79.34
CA ALA A 75 -7.36 -1.17 78.13
C ALA A 75 -7.64 -2.18 77.00
N THR A 76 -7.65 -3.48 77.30
CA THR A 76 -8.00 -4.54 76.34
C THR A 76 -9.43 -4.37 75.82
N GLN A 77 -10.38 -4.06 76.69
CA GLN A 77 -11.78 -3.83 76.32
C GLN A 77 -11.92 -2.60 75.41
N SER A 78 -11.23 -1.51 75.74
CA SER A 78 -11.24 -0.28 74.93
C SER A 78 -10.70 -0.54 73.51
N LEU A 79 -9.56 -1.24 73.40
CA LEU A 79 -8.94 -1.54 72.11
C LEU A 79 -9.78 -2.52 71.28
N SER A 80 -10.26 -3.60 71.89
CA SER A 80 -11.13 -4.59 71.22
C SER A 80 -12.48 -4.00 70.79
N SER A 81 -13.08 -3.12 71.60
CA SER A 81 -14.31 -2.41 71.23
C SER A 81 -14.08 -1.48 70.04
N TRP A 82 -12.95 -0.77 70.01
CA TRP A 82 -12.58 0.06 68.87
C TRP A 82 -12.37 -0.77 67.60
N MET A 83 -11.63 -1.89 67.68
CA MET A 83 -11.42 -2.79 66.54
C MET A 83 -12.75 -3.35 66.03
N SER A 84 -13.64 -3.80 66.94
CA SER A 84 -14.95 -4.35 66.58
C SER A 84 -15.84 -3.32 65.89
N THR A 85 -15.97 -2.12 66.50
CA THR A 85 -16.75 -1.01 65.91
C THR A 85 -16.18 -0.59 64.56
N THR A 86 -14.84 -0.58 64.42
CA THR A 86 -14.21 -0.24 63.15
C THR A 86 -14.47 -1.31 62.11
N PHE A 87 -14.33 -2.59 62.48
CA PHE A 87 -14.57 -3.76 61.62
C PHE A 87 -16.01 -3.80 61.09
N GLU A 88 -17.01 -3.52 61.92
CA GLU A 88 -18.42 -3.41 61.48
C GLU A 88 -18.63 -2.33 60.42
N ASN A 89 -17.76 -1.31 60.41
CA ASN A 89 -17.77 -0.20 59.47
C ASN A 89 -16.68 -0.32 58.39
N PHE A 90 -16.11 -1.51 58.18
CA PHE A 90 -15.18 -1.71 57.07
C PHE A 90 -15.86 -1.42 55.73
N PRO A 91 -15.11 -0.91 54.74
CA PRO A 91 -15.67 -0.66 53.43
C PRO A 91 -16.15 -1.97 52.78
N ALA A 92 -17.31 -1.91 52.13
CA ALA A 92 -17.75 -2.97 51.26
C ALA A 92 -16.94 -2.93 49.96
N PHE A 93 -16.24 -4.02 49.63
CA PHE A 93 -15.52 -4.14 48.38
C PHE A 93 -16.43 -4.70 47.29
N PRO A 94 -16.49 -4.08 46.09
CA PRO A 94 -17.20 -4.66 44.96
C PRO A 94 -16.55 -5.98 44.52
N SER A 95 -17.34 -6.86 43.90
CA SER A 95 -16.80 -8.12 43.37
C SER A 95 -16.02 -7.88 42.08
N LYS A 96 -14.83 -8.49 41.96
CA LYS A 96 -14.02 -8.51 40.73
C LYS A 96 -14.76 -9.13 39.53
N THR A 97 -15.70 -10.03 39.79
CA THR A 97 -16.51 -10.70 38.75
C THR A 97 -17.65 -9.82 38.22
N THR A 98 -17.85 -8.63 38.78
CA THR A 98 -18.87 -7.71 38.29
C THR A 98 -18.44 -7.17 36.92
N PRO A 99 -19.27 -7.26 35.87
CA PRO A 99 -18.89 -6.84 34.51
C PRO A 99 -18.50 -5.36 34.43
N GLN A 100 -19.16 -4.52 35.23
CA GLN A 100 -18.90 -3.10 35.34
C GLN A 100 -18.73 -2.75 36.81
N ILE A 101 -17.49 -2.50 37.22
CA ILE A 101 -17.18 -2.05 38.58
C ILE A 101 -17.31 -0.53 38.61
N ASP A 102 -18.15 -0.04 39.51
CA ASP A 102 -18.34 1.39 39.71
C ASP A 102 -17.10 2.02 40.36
N LEU A 103 -16.48 2.98 39.67
CA LEU A 103 -15.31 3.70 40.20
C LEU A 103 -15.64 4.48 41.48
N ASP A 104 -16.86 5.01 41.61
CA ASP A 104 -17.25 5.76 42.81
C ASP A 104 -17.27 4.84 44.04
N SER A 105 -17.68 3.58 43.85
CA SER A 105 -17.61 2.54 44.88
C SER A 105 -16.17 2.19 45.28
N ILE A 106 -15.23 2.11 44.32
CA ILE A 106 -13.81 1.89 44.61
C ILE A 106 -13.23 3.09 45.37
N ASN A 107 -13.45 4.31 44.87
CA ASN A 107 -12.96 5.55 45.48
C ASN A 107 -13.49 5.73 46.91
N SER A 108 -14.78 5.41 47.13
CA SER A 108 -15.38 5.46 48.47
C SER A 108 -14.72 4.44 49.41
N ALA A 109 -14.44 3.22 48.93
CA ALA A 109 -13.79 2.20 49.73
C ALA A 109 -12.34 2.57 50.07
N GLU A 110 -11.62 3.18 49.14
CA GLU A 110 -10.26 3.69 49.34
C GLU A 110 -10.20 4.80 50.39
N VAL A 111 -11.11 5.78 50.32
CA VAL A 111 -11.22 6.86 51.31
C VAL A 111 -11.51 6.29 52.70
N SER A 112 -12.46 5.36 52.82
CA SER A 112 -12.79 4.72 54.10
C SER A 112 -11.60 3.93 54.66
N LEU A 113 -10.91 3.15 53.83
CA LEU A 113 -9.77 2.34 54.27
C LEU A 113 -8.57 3.20 54.68
N SER A 114 -8.28 4.27 53.93
CA SER A 114 -7.27 5.26 54.30
C SER A 114 -7.60 5.93 55.64
N GLY A 115 -8.88 6.23 55.88
CA GLY A 115 -9.36 6.73 57.17
C GLY A 115 -9.11 5.76 58.33
N ILE A 116 -9.27 4.45 58.11
CA ILE A 116 -8.99 3.40 59.09
C ILE A 116 -7.48 3.29 59.35
N GLU A 117 -6.67 3.28 58.30
CA GLU A 117 -5.21 3.20 58.39
C GLU A 117 -4.61 4.36 59.20
N ASN A 118 -5.06 5.59 58.94
CA ASN A 118 -4.59 6.76 59.67
C ASN A 118 -4.88 6.63 61.18
N LYS A 119 -6.02 6.05 61.55
CA LYS A 119 -6.36 5.78 62.96
C LYS A 119 -5.57 4.61 63.53
N LEU A 120 -5.26 3.59 62.73
CA LEU A 120 -4.46 2.42 63.13
C LEU A 120 -3.11 2.84 63.70
N SER A 121 -2.44 3.83 63.10
CA SER A 121 -1.18 4.38 63.60
C SER A 121 -1.29 4.91 65.03
N SER A 122 -2.38 5.60 65.36
CA SER A 122 -2.63 6.07 66.73
C SER A 122 -2.93 4.94 67.72
N LYS A 123 -3.63 3.89 67.25
CA LYS A 123 -3.98 2.72 68.07
C LYS A 123 -2.84 1.73 68.25
N GLN A 124 -1.85 1.72 67.37
CA GLN A 124 -0.62 0.95 67.55
C GLN A 124 0.08 1.31 68.85
N PHE A 125 0.06 2.59 69.25
CA PHE A 125 0.62 3.02 70.52
C PHE A 125 -0.14 2.42 71.72
N GLU A 126 -1.48 2.46 71.71
CA GLU A 126 -2.31 1.83 72.75
C GLU A 126 -2.09 0.31 72.81
N ASN A 127 -1.93 -0.35 71.66
CA ASN A 127 -1.59 -1.77 71.60
C ASN A 127 -0.20 -2.06 72.20
N ASN A 128 0.80 -1.23 71.92
CA ASN A 128 2.13 -1.39 72.51
C ASN A 128 2.11 -1.21 74.04
N GLN A 129 1.28 -0.31 74.56
CA GLN A 129 1.09 -0.12 76.01
C GLN A 129 0.45 -1.33 76.70
N LEU A 130 -0.36 -2.13 75.98
CA LEU A 130 -0.91 -3.37 76.54
C LEU A 130 0.16 -4.38 76.89
N SER A 131 1.28 -4.43 76.15
CA SER A 131 2.40 -5.32 76.48
C SER A 131 3.09 -4.93 77.80
N ASP A 132 3.24 -3.63 78.05
CA ASP A 132 3.79 -3.12 79.31
C ASP A 132 2.85 -3.44 80.49
N LEU A 133 1.55 -3.22 80.29
CA LEU A 133 0.52 -3.57 81.27
C LEU A 133 0.47 -5.08 81.51
N LEU A 134 0.56 -5.90 80.47
CA LEU A 134 0.58 -7.37 80.58
C LEU A 134 1.79 -7.85 81.38
N THR A 135 2.97 -7.26 81.18
CA THR A 135 4.19 -7.60 81.94
C THR A 135 4.02 -7.32 83.44
N LYS A 136 3.47 -6.15 83.78
CA LYS A 136 3.12 -5.77 85.16
C LYS A 136 2.08 -6.73 85.76
N THR A 137 1.08 -7.10 84.95
CA THR A 137 -0.03 -7.99 85.31
C THR A 137 0.44 -9.42 85.57
N ASN A 138 1.31 -9.98 84.72
CA ASN A 138 1.91 -11.31 84.91
C ASN A 138 2.71 -11.39 86.22
N SER A 139 3.48 -10.36 86.56
CA SER A 139 4.26 -10.33 87.82
C SER A 139 3.39 -10.40 89.08
N LEU A 140 2.15 -9.89 89.01
CA LEU A 140 1.18 -9.94 90.10
C LEU A 140 0.49 -11.30 90.17
N VAL A 141 0.16 -11.88 89.02
CA VAL A 141 -0.58 -13.15 88.90
C VAL A 141 0.32 -14.37 89.20
N ASP A 142 1.63 -14.30 88.95
CA ASP A 142 2.57 -15.37 89.32
C ASP A 142 2.61 -15.62 90.84
N THR A 143 2.25 -14.63 91.64
CA THR A 143 2.14 -14.74 93.11
C THR A 143 0.78 -15.25 93.60
N SER A 144 -0.21 -15.42 92.69
CA SER A 144 -1.55 -15.92 92.96
C SER A 144 -1.64 -17.45 92.85
N SER A 145 -2.51 -18.07 93.67
CA SER A 145 -2.86 -19.50 93.59
C SER A 145 -4.12 -19.79 92.74
N ASP A 146 -4.72 -18.74 92.16
CA ASP A 146 -5.93 -18.87 91.33
C ASP A 146 -5.56 -19.24 89.88
N GLU A 147 -5.70 -20.52 89.58
CA GLU A 147 -5.39 -21.09 88.27
C GLU A 147 -6.38 -20.66 87.18
N GLU A 148 -7.63 -20.33 87.54
CA GLU A 148 -8.65 -19.87 86.59
C GLU A 148 -8.31 -18.47 86.08
N VAL A 149 -7.87 -17.58 86.96
CA VAL A 149 -7.40 -16.23 86.60
C VAL A 149 -6.17 -16.29 85.69
N LYS A 150 -5.23 -17.22 85.95
CA LYS A 150 -4.05 -17.45 85.08
C LYS A 150 -4.46 -17.87 83.68
N GLN A 151 -5.34 -18.86 83.57
CA GLN A 151 -5.82 -19.37 82.29
C GLN A 151 -6.62 -18.32 81.51
N ASN A 152 -7.45 -17.53 82.19
CA ASN A 152 -8.21 -16.46 81.55
C ASN A 152 -7.29 -15.32 81.08
N LEU A 153 -6.26 -14.96 81.85
CA LEU A 153 -5.28 -13.95 81.42
C LEU A 153 -4.54 -14.38 80.17
N VAL A 154 -4.06 -15.64 80.10
CA VAL A 154 -3.38 -16.19 78.92
C VAL A 154 -4.31 -16.20 77.71
N LYS A 155 -5.57 -16.61 77.87
CA LYS A 155 -6.56 -16.60 76.78
C LYS A 155 -6.87 -15.19 76.31
N ILE A 156 -7.03 -14.23 77.21
CA ILE A 156 -7.31 -12.83 76.87
C ILE A 156 -6.11 -12.22 76.14
N SER A 157 -4.88 -12.43 76.65
CA SER A 157 -3.67 -11.88 76.02
C SER A 157 -3.42 -12.46 74.63
N SER A 158 -3.57 -13.78 74.46
CA SER A 158 -3.45 -14.40 73.14
C SER A 158 -4.56 -13.94 72.19
N SER A 159 -5.79 -13.77 72.69
CA SER A 159 -6.93 -13.37 71.85
C SER A 159 -6.81 -11.90 71.41
N ILE A 160 -6.33 -10.99 72.26
CA ILE A 160 -6.12 -9.60 71.86
C ILE A 160 -4.97 -9.46 70.85
N GLU A 161 -3.87 -10.20 71.04
CA GLU A 161 -2.75 -10.23 70.09
C GLU A 161 -3.18 -10.79 68.73
N ASN A 162 -3.87 -11.94 68.72
CA ASN A 162 -4.41 -12.52 67.50
C ASN A 162 -5.42 -11.60 66.82
N SER A 163 -6.29 -10.93 67.58
CA SER A 163 -7.25 -9.95 67.04
C SER A 163 -6.53 -8.76 66.42
N TRP A 164 -5.50 -8.22 67.07
CA TRP A 164 -4.71 -7.10 66.55
C TRP A 164 -3.99 -7.46 65.25
N ASN A 165 -3.36 -8.63 65.20
CA ASN A 165 -2.67 -9.13 64.02
C ASN A 165 -3.64 -9.39 62.87
N ALA A 166 -4.78 -10.04 63.14
CA ALA A 166 -5.82 -10.28 62.15
C ALA A 166 -6.44 -8.97 61.64
N PHE A 167 -6.71 -7.99 62.51
CA PHE A 167 -7.23 -6.69 62.13
C PHE A 167 -6.26 -5.91 61.24
N THR A 168 -4.97 -5.91 61.60
CA THR A 168 -3.92 -5.27 60.80
C THR A 168 -3.76 -5.97 59.44
N SER A 169 -3.83 -7.31 59.42
CA SER A 169 -3.87 -8.11 58.20
C SER A 169 -5.04 -7.71 57.32
N LEU A 170 -6.26 -7.58 57.87
CA LEU A 170 -7.45 -7.16 57.14
C LEU A 170 -7.31 -5.77 56.50
N VAL A 171 -6.68 -4.81 57.17
CA VAL A 171 -6.41 -3.48 56.59
C VAL A 171 -5.48 -3.60 55.39
N ASN A 172 -4.38 -4.36 55.51
CA ASN A 172 -3.43 -4.57 54.41
C ASN A 172 -4.04 -5.35 53.25
N LEU A 173 -4.80 -6.42 53.54
CA LEU A 173 -5.53 -7.20 52.55
C LEU A 173 -6.61 -6.36 51.85
N GLY A 174 -7.27 -5.47 52.59
CA GLY A 174 -8.21 -4.50 52.00
C GLY A 174 -7.56 -3.60 50.95
N LYS A 175 -6.32 -3.16 51.18
CA LYS A 175 -5.56 -2.37 50.18
C LYS A 175 -5.23 -3.19 48.95
N LEU A 176 -4.78 -4.44 49.15
CA LEU A 176 -4.51 -5.36 48.05
C LEU A 176 -5.77 -5.63 47.23
N ARG A 177 -6.93 -5.84 47.87
CA ARG A 177 -8.22 -5.98 47.16
C ARG A 177 -8.55 -4.75 46.32
N LEU A 178 -8.36 -3.54 46.84
CA LEU A 178 -8.58 -2.30 46.07
C LEU A 178 -7.64 -2.18 44.88
N GLN A 179 -6.36 -2.53 45.08
CA GLN A 179 -5.37 -2.53 44.01
C GLN A 179 -5.76 -3.52 42.90
N GLU A 180 -6.17 -4.73 43.26
CA GLU A 180 -6.64 -5.73 42.28
C GLU A 180 -7.92 -5.28 41.56
N LEU A 181 -8.85 -4.60 42.24
CA LEU A 181 -10.05 -4.03 41.62
C LEU A 181 -9.68 -2.93 40.62
N ASN A 182 -8.73 -2.05 40.96
CA ASN A 182 -8.19 -1.04 40.05
C ASN A 182 -7.56 -1.68 38.81
N TRP A 183 -6.77 -2.74 38.98
CA TRP A 183 -6.22 -3.49 37.85
C TRP A 183 -7.30 -4.12 36.97
N VAL A 184 -8.37 -4.67 37.54
CA VAL A 184 -9.49 -5.20 36.75
C VAL A 184 -10.16 -4.09 35.92
N VAL A 185 -10.39 -2.91 36.51
CA VAL A 185 -10.98 -1.76 35.80
C VAL A 185 -10.05 -1.27 34.68
N GLU A 186 -8.76 -1.13 34.96
CA GLU A 186 -7.76 -0.73 33.98
C GLU A 186 -7.70 -1.73 32.82
N LEU A 187 -7.66 -3.03 33.11
CA LEU A 187 -7.62 -4.09 32.10
C LEU A 187 -8.90 -4.13 31.27
N ARG A 188 -10.08 -3.99 31.87
CA ARG A 188 -11.34 -3.92 31.13
C ARG A 188 -11.38 -2.71 30.20
N THR A 189 -10.86 -1.57 30.64
CA THR A 189 -10.78 -0.36 29.82
C THR A 189 -9.84 -0.55 28.63
N LYS A 190 -8.60 -0.99 28.89
CA LYS A 190 -7.61 -1.30 27.85
C LYS A 190 -8.13 -2.35 26.86
N MET A 191 -8.84 -3.36 27.36
CA MET A 191 -9.43 -4.39 26.50
C MET A 191 -10.55 -3.81 25.61
N GLY A 192 -11.37 -2.91 26.15
CA GLY A 192 -12.38 -2.20 25.38
C GLY A 192 -11.78 -1.35 24.25
N ASP A 193 -10.67 -0.67 24.52
CA ASP A 193 -9.97 0.13 23.51
C ASP A 193 -9.40 -0.76 22.39
N VAL A 194 -8.78 -1.89 22.75
CA VAL A 194 -8.29 -2.90 21.79
C VAL A 194 -9.44 -3.47 20.95
N ASP A 195 -10.59 -3.77 21.54
CA ASP A 195 -11.78 -4.25 20.80
C ASP A 195 -12.26 -3.25 19.74
N VAL A 196 -12.27 -1.96 20.09
CA VAL A 196 -12.64 -0.88 19.17
C VAL A 196 -11.63 -0.78 18.04
N GLU A 197 -10.34 -0.88 18.35
CA GLU A 197 -9.27 -0.80 17.37
C GLU A 197 -9.28 -2.01 16.42
N VAL A 198 -9.43 -3.23 16.92
CA VAL A 198 -9.59 -4.45 16.10
C VAL A 198 -10.74 -4.29 15.12
N LYS A 199 -11.93 -3.87 15.58
CA LYS A 199 -13.10 -3.67 14.71
C LYS A 199 -12.88 -2.59 13.65
N LYS A 200 -12.17 -1.52 14.01
CA LYS A 200 -11.81 -0.46 13.07
C LYS A 200 -10.91 -1.01 11.97
N VAL A 201 -9.89 -1.77 12.32
CA VAL A 201 -8.96 -2.37 11.35
C VAL A 201 -9.68 -3.39 10.47
N GLU A 202 -10.52 -4.26 11.04
CA GLU A 202 -11.37 -5.20 10.30
C GLU A 202 -12.23 -4.48 9.26
N ALA A 203 -12.93 -3.41 9.66
CA ALA A 203 -13.78 -2.63 8.75
C ALA A 203 -12.98 -1.97 7.61
N MET A 204 -11.77 -1.49 7.88
CA MET A 204 -10.89 -0.91 6.85
C MET A 204 -10.44 -1.97 5.84
N LEU A 205 -10.05 -3.16 6.33
CA LEU A 205 -9.62 -4.27 5.48
C LEU A 205 -10.79 -4.84 4.65
N ASP A 206 -11.95 -5.02 5.26
CA ASP A 206 -13.18 -5.44 4.58
C ASP A 206 -13.59 -4.43 3.50
N GLY A 207 -13.42 -3.13 3.78
CA GLY A 207 -13.66 -2.07 2.79
C GLY A 207 -12.77 -2.17 1.56
N VAL A 208 -11.49 -2.56 1.73
CA VAL A 208 -10.58 -2.81 0.62
C VAL A 208 -10.99 -4.07 -0.15
N GLU A 209 -11.28 -5.17 0.55
CA GLU A 209 -11.71 -6.43 -0.09
C GLU A 209 -13.01 -6.28 -0.88
N GLU A 210 -13.97 -5.54 -0.35
CA GLU A 210 -15.22 -5.26 -1.04
C GLU A 210 -15.00 -4.36 -2.26
N SER A 211 -14.05 -3.41 -2.19
CA SER A 211 -13.67 -2.59 -3.35
C SER A 211 -13.03 -3.44 -4.45
N ILE A 212 -12.17 -4.40 -4.08
CA ILE A 212 -11.57 -5.37 -4.99
C ILE A 212 -12.67 -6.21 -5.65
N LYS A 213 -13.56 -6.82 -4.84
CA LYS A 213 -14.67 -7.64 -5.35
C LYS A 213 -15.59 -6.89 -6.30
N LYS A 214 -16.00 -5.67 -5.93
CA LYS A 214 -16.83 -4.83 -6.81
C LYS A 214 -16.13 -4.53 -8.11
N ALA A 215 -14.83 -4.27 -8.11
CA ALA A 215 -14.09 -4.03 -9.34
C ALA A 215 -14.02 -5.27 -10.25
N HIS A 216 -14.06 -6.49 -9.69
CA HIS A 216 -14.21 -7.73 -10.46
C HIS A 216 -15.67 -7.97 -10.94
N ASP A 217 -16.67 -7.67 -10.11
CA ASP A 217 -18.10 -7.91 -10.40
C ASP A 217 -18.71 -6.84 -11.33
N ASP A 218 -18.29 -5.57 -11.22
CA ASP A 218 -18.75 -4.44 -12.05
C ASP A 218 -18.05 -4.35 -13.41
N GLY A 219 -17.60 -5.48 -13.97
CA GLY A 219 -17.39 -5.64 -15.41
C GLY A 219 -18.62 -5.31 -16.29
N GLY A 220 -19.70 -4.77 -15.70
CA GLY A 220 -20.93 -4.34 -16.35
C GLY A 220 -21.33 -2.85 -16.21
N VAL A 221 -20.71 -1.98 -15.39
CA VAL A 221 -21.21 -0.59 -15.27
C VAL A 221 -20.11 0.48 -15.12
N ASN A 222 -19.87 1.16 -16.26
CA ASN A 222 -19.20 2.45 -16.46
C ASN A 222 -19.04 3.39 -15.25
N PRO A 223 -17.86 4.03 -15.16
CA PRO A 223 -17.78 5.47 -14.96
C PRO A 223 -16.99 6.16 -16.09
N SER A 224 -17.68 6.56 -17.16
CA SER A 224 -17.34 7.65 -18.11
C SER A 224 -16.00 7.62 -18.88
N PRO A 225 -15.89 8.36 -20.00
CA PRO A 225 -15.34 7.83 -21.23
C PRO A 225 -13.85 8.12 -21.35
N ILE A 226 -13.03 7.07 -21.35
CA ILE A 226 -11.94 6.82 -22.30
C ILE A 226 -11.58 5.34 -22.13
N ASN A 227 -11.63 4.60 -23.23
CA ASN A 227 -11.20 3.20 -23.36
C ASN A 227 -12.00 2.12 -22.60
N THR A 228 -13.27 1.91 -22.98
CA THR A 228 -13.94 0.63 -22.70
C THR A 228 -13.70 -0.35 -23.84
N GLY A 229 -13.02 -1.45 -23.51
CA GLY A 229 -12.55 -2.48 -24.42
C GLY A 229 -13.64 -3.44 -24.88
N ILE A 230 -13.61 -3.74 -26.18
CA ILE A 230 -14.18 -4.95 -26.79
C ILE A 230 -12.98 -5.75 -27.27
N ILE A 231 -12.87 -7.04 -26.91
CA ILE A 231 -11.94 -7.97 -27.56
C ILE A 231 -12.44 -8.15 -29.00
N SER A 232 -11.91 -7.34 -29.92
CA SER A 232 -12.09 -7.57 -31.36
C SER A 232 -11.07 -8.62 -31.79
N THR A 233 -11.47 -9.90 -31.77
CA THR A 233 -10.72 -10.99 -32.42
C THR A 233 -10.80 -10.95 -33.95
N THR A 234 -11.35 -9.89 -34.54
CA THR A 234 -11.41 -9.71 -35.98
C THR A 234 -10.05 -9.29 -36.52
N SER A 235 -9.24 -10.28 -36.89
CA SER A 235 -8.29 -10.26 -38.01
C SER A 235 -7.71 -8.88 -38.36
N SER A 236 -6.96 -8.27 -37.45
CA SER A 236 -5.98 -7.24 -37.79
C SER A 236 -4.89 -7.24 -36.71
N SER A 237 -3.70 -6.84 -37.12
CA SER A 237 -2.40 -7.00 -36.45
C SER A 237 -2.18 -6.11 -35.21
N GLU A 238 -3.22 -5.81 -34.43
CA GLU A 238 -3.13 -4.94 -33.24
C GLU A 238 -3.85 -5.60 -32.06
N ILE A 239 -3.07 -6.21 -31.16
CA ILE A 239 -3.54 -6.62 -29.84
C ILE A 239 -3.35 -5.40 -28.93
N THR A 240 -4.43 -4.65 -28.68
CA THR A 240 -4.47 -3.71 -27.56
C THR A 240 -4.96 -4.47 -26.34
N VAL A 241 -4.06 -4.78 -25.40
CA VAL A 241 -4.43 -5.39 -24.13
C VAL A 241 -4.92 -4.30 -23.17
N THR A 242 -6.17 -3.89 -23.34
CA THR A 242 -6.91 -3.05 -22.37
C THR A 242 -7.86 -3.89 -21.50
N GLY A 243 -7.76 -5.22 -21.56
CA GLY A 243 -8.90 -6.09 -21.25
C GLY A 243 -9.02 -6.67 -19.85
N ILE A 244 -7.98 -6.73 -19.01
CA ILE A 244 -8.07 -7.58 -17.79
C ILE A 244 -7.47 -6.94 -16.53
N ILE A 245 -6.75 -5.83 -16.61
CA ILE A 245 -5.79 -5.51 -15.54
C ILE A 245 -6.13 -4.15 -14.96
N PHE A 246 -6.43 -4.16 -13.66
CA PHE A 246 -6.73 -2.98 -12.87
C PHE A 246 -5.75 -1.85 -13.19
N SER A 247 -6.24 -0.61 -13.23
CA SER A 247 -5.36 0.55 -13.27
C SER A 247 -4.37 0.45 -12.12
N THR A 248 -3.07 0.54 -12.42
CA THR A 248 -2.00 0.50 -11.41
C THR A 248 -2.21 1.53 -10.31
N SER A 249 -2.80 2.68 -10.63
CA SER A 249 -3.19 3.71 -9.66
C SER A 249 -4.17 3.21 -8.60
N VAL A 250 -5.14 2.35 -8.98
CA VAL A 250 -6.15 1.81 -8.06
C VAL A 250 -5.52 0.71 -7.19
N LEU A 251 -4.66 -0.13 -7.78
CA LEU A 251 -3.91 -1.12 -7.03
C LEU A 251 -2.95 -0.49 -6.01
N ASP A 252 -2.29 0.60 -6.37
CA ASP A 252 -1.43 1.37 -5.45
C ASP A 252 -2.24 1.98 -4.29
N GLU A 253 -3.44 2.49 -4.57
CA GLU A 253 -4.36 3.01 -3.54
C GLU A 253 -4.75 1.92 -2.53
N TRP A 254 -5.19 0.75 -3.02
CA TRP A 254 -5.56 -0.37 -2.17
C TRP A 254 -4.38 -0.91 -1.37
N TYR A 255 -3.22 -1.05 -2.00
CA TYR A 255 -2.01 -1.51 -1.31
C TYR A 255 -1.61 -0.54 -0.18
N THR A 256 -1.64 0.76 -0.45
CA THR A 256 -1.35 1.79 0.57
C THR A 256 -2.31 1.70 1.76
N LYS A 257 -3.60 1.47 1.50
CA LYS A 257 -4.60 1.27 2.57
C LYS A 257 -4.29 0.02 3.40
N VAL A 258 -3.90 -1.09 2.78
CA VAL A 258 -3.55 -2.33 3.49
C VAL A 258 -2.27 -2.16 4.32
N VAL A 259 -1.27 -1.44 3.82
CA VAL A 259 -0.05 -1.12 4.59
C VAL A 259 -0.38 -0.24 5.80
N ALA A 260 -1.26 0.74 5.65
CA ALA A 260 -1.71 1.55 6.79
C ALA A 260 -2.46 0.71 7.84
N VAL A 261 -3.27 -0.26 7.40
CA VAL A 261 -3.95 -1.23 8.27
C VAL A 261 -2.93 -2.13 8.98
N GLU A 262 -1.89 -2.60 8.29
CA GLU A 262 -0.80 -3.38 8.87
C GLU A 262 -0.05 -2.61 9.96
N GLU A 263 0.24 -1.32 9.73
CA GLU A 263 0.88 -0.45 10.71
C GLU A 263 0.03 -0.26 11.98
N LEU A 264 -1.30 -0.16 11.86
CA LEU A 264 -2.19 -0.12 13.02
C LEU A 264 -2.19 -1.42 13.84
N VAL A 265 -1.86 -2.56 13.23
CA VAL A 265 -1.84 -3.86 13.92
C VAL A 265 -0.46 -4.19 14.48
N LEU A 266 0.58 -3.98 13.69
CA LEU A 266 1.96 -4.41 13.98
C LEU A 266 2.86 -3.26 14.44
N GLY A 267 2.41 -2.02 14.36
CA GLY A 267 3.16 -0.84 14.80
C GLY A 267 3.46 -0.84 16.29
N VAL A 268 4.34 0.08 16.70
CA VAL A 268 4.80 0.22 18.09
C VAL A 268 3.65 0.51 19.05
N ASP A 269 2.69 1.33 18.62
CA ASP A 269 1.47 1.63 19.37
C ASP A 269 0.26 0.80 18.89
N GLY A 270 0.52 -0.24 18.09
CA GLY A 270 -0.51 -1.03 17.43
C GLY A 270 -1.14 -2.08 18.34
N VAL A 271 -2.24 -2.66 17.84
CA VAL A 271 -3.04 -3.68 18.55
C VAL A 271 -2.19 -4.80 19.14
N ASP A 272 -1.19 -5.31 18.42
CA ASP A 272 -0.35 -6.42 18.89
C ASP A 272 0.48 -6.05 20.13
N ASN A 273 0.96 -4.81 20.22
CA ASN A 273 1.75 -4.37 21.37
C ASN A 273 0.86 -4.13 22.59
N ASN A 274 -0.30 -3.48 22.40
CA ASN A 274 -1.30 -3.28 23.45
C ASN A 274 -1.77 -4.62 24.05
N VAL A 275 -1.96 -5.63 23.20
CA VAL A 275 -2.33 -6.99 23.63
C VAL A 275 -1.19 -7.68 24.39
N LYS A 276 0.09 -7.48 24.01
CA LYS A 276 1.25 -7.98 24.78
C LYS A 276 1.33 -7.37 26.17
N GLU A 277 1.11 -6.06 26.29
CA GLU A 277 1.05 -5.38 27.59
C GLU A 277 -0.05 -5.95 28.47
N ILE A 278 -1.26 -6.12 27.93
CA ILE A 278 -2.39 -6.74 28.65
C ILE A 278 -2.04 -8.18 29.08
N ASN A 279 -1.36 -8.95 28.23
CA ASN A 279 -0.95 -10.31 28.56
C ASN A 279 0.09 -10.36 29.71
N GLN A 280 0.98 -9.35 29.82
CA GLN A 280 1.91 -9.26 30.95
C GLN A 280 1.19 -9.07 32.29
N PHE A 281 0.08 -8.34 32.32
CA PHE A 281 -0.74 -8.20 33.53
C PHE A 281 -1.37 -9.53 33.97
N LEU A 282 -1.74 -10.40 33.03
CA LEU A 282 -2.27 -11.74 33.34
C LEU A 282 -1.22 -12.68 33.94
N LEU A 283 0.07 -12.42 33.68
CA LEU A 283 1.18 -13.21 34.21
C LEU A 283 1.60 -12.77 35.62
N HIS A 284 0.94 -11.78 36.22
CA HIS A 284 1.29 -11.28 37.54
C HIS A 284 1.09 -12.33 38.64
N ASP A 285 2.09 -12.51 39.50
CA ASP A 285 2.17 -13.66 40.40
C ASP A 285 1.02 -13.81 41.40
N ARG A 286 0.45 -12.71 41.90
CA ARG A 286 -0.65 -12.76 42.90
C ARG A 286 -2.01 -12.39 42.33
N PHE A 287 -2.07 -11.83 41.12
CA PHE A 287 -3.33 -11.33 40.57
C PHE A 287 -4.00 -12.42 39.77
N ILE A 288 -5.29 -12.64 40.05
CA ILE A 288 -6.13 -13.54 39.25
C ILE A 288 -7.24 -12.70 38.64
N ALA A 289 -7.18 -12.51 37.33
CA ALA A 289 -8.22 -11.83 36.57
C ALA A 289 -9.51 -12.66 36.60
N PRO A 290 -10.68 -12.01 36.49
CA PRO A 290 -11.96 -12.70 36.26
C PRO A 290 -11.89 -13.64 35.04
N ASP A 291 -12.57 -14.78 35.12
CA ASP A 291 -12.57 -15.78 34.04
C ASP A 291 -13.08 -15.18 32.71
N ASP A 292 -14.10 -14.31 32.76
CA ASP A 292 -14.64 -13.63 31.57
C ASP A 292 -13.61 -12.75 30.86
N LEU A 293 -12.81 -12.00 31.63
CA LEU A 293 -11.76 -11.14 31.10
C LEU A 293 -10.60 -11.99 30.56
N THR A 294 -10.26 -13.07 31.24
CA THR A 294 -9.21 -14.01 30.82
C THR A 294 -9.57 -14.68 29.49
N ASP A 295 -10.81 -15.14 29.35
CA ASP A 295 -11.31 -15.76 28.13
C ASP A 295 -11.36 -14.75 26.98
N HIS A 296 -11.77 -13.51 27.24
CA HIS A 296 -11.80 -12.43 26.24
C HIS A 296 -10.40 -12.10 25.71
N ILE A 297 -9.41 -11.93 26.61
CA ILE A 297 -8.02 -11.67 26.23
C ILE A 297 -7.46 -12.83 25.40
N LYS A 298 -7.70 -14.08 25.83
CA LYS A 298 -7.27 -15.27 25.07
C LYS A 298 -7.90 -15.31 23.69
N ASN A 299 -9.19 -15.03 23.56
CA ASN A 299 -9.88 -15.01 22.27
C ASN A 299 -9.29 -13.95 21.32
N ILE A 300 -8.95 -12.77 21.84
CA ILE A 300 -8.35 -11.71 21.03
C ILE A 300 -6.95 -12.08 20.54
N ILE A 301 -6.12 -12.65 21.41
CA ILE A 301 -4.76 -13.09 21.06
C ILE A 301 -4.82 -14.21 20.02
N THR A 302 -5.56 -15.27 20.33
CA THR A 302 -5.49 -16.54 19.59
C THR A 302 -6.34 -16.54 18.32
N SER A 303 -7.45 -15.81 18.31
CA SER A 303 -8.37 -15.76 17.17
C SER A 303 -8.27 -14.41 16.46
N ASN A 304 -8.69 -13.32 17.09
CA ASN A 304 -8.94 -12.07 16.35
C ASN A 304 -7.66 -11.47 15.75
N VAL A 305 -6.64 -11.22 16.56
CA VAL A 305 -5.38 -10.61 16.10
C VAL A 305 -4.63 -11.53 15.13
N SER A 306 -4.59 -12.83 15.41
CA SER A 306 -3.96 -13.81 14.52
C SER A 306 -4.66 -13.88 13.15
N ASN A 307 -5.99 -13.97 13.13
CA ASN A 307 -6.77 -13.96 11.90
C ASN A 307 -6.57 -12.65 11.11
N LEU A 308 -6.53 -11.51 11.80
CA LEU A 308 -6.30 -10.21 11.20
C LEU A 308 -4.92 -10.13 10.53
N LYS A 309 -3.85 -10.58 11.21
CA LYS A 309 -2.49 -10.65 10.65
C LYS A 309 -2.44 -11.53 9.40
N ASN A 310 -3.06 -12.70 9.46
CA ASN A 310 -3.11 -13.62 8.32
C ASN A 310 -3.87 -13.00 7.13
N LYS A 311 -5.00 -12.35 7.41
CA LYS A 311 -5.82 -11.68 6.41
C LYS A 311 -5.09 -10.50 5.75
N ILE A 312 -4.43 -9.65 6.56
CA ILE A 312 -3.60 -8.54 6.07
C ILE A 312 -2.48 -9.08 5.16
N ASN A 313 -1.74 -10.10 5.61
CA ASN A 313 -0.64 -10.66 4.85
C ASN A 313 -1.13 -11.25 3.52
N ALA A 314 -2.21 -12.03 3.54
CA ALA A 314 -2.79 -12.60 2.33
C ALA A 314 -3.22 -11.52 1.32
N THR A 315 -3.96 -10.50 1.78
CA THR A 315 -4.43 -9.40 0.92
C THR A 315 -3.27 -8.54 0.41
N LYS A 316 -2.26 -8.27 1.24
CA LYS A 316 -1.05 -7.53 0.85
C LYS A 316 -0.25 -8.28 -0.21
N GLN A 317 -0.02 -9.58 -0.03
CA GLN A 317 0.68 -10.41 -1.00
C GLN A 317 -0.06 -10.48 -2.33
N LYS A 318 -1.39 -10.67 -2.30
CA LYS A 318 -2.22 -10.65 -3.51
C LYS A 318 -2.10 -9.30 -4.24
N LEU A 319 -2.28 -8.19 -3.55
CA LEU A 319 -2.17 -6.86 -4.15
C LEU A 319 -0.77 -6.57 -4.69
N GLN A 320 0.30 -7.01 -4.00
CA GLN A 320 1.66 -6.86 -4.50
C GLN A 320 1.87 -7.60 -5.82
N HIS A 321 1.34 -8.82 -5.91
CA HIS A 321 1.36 -9.61 -7.12
C HIS A 321 0.58 -8.95 -8.26
N ASP A 322 -0.66 -8.52 -8.00
CA ASP A 322 -1.50 -7.82 -8.99
C ASP A 322 -0.83 -6.53 -9.48
N ARG A 323 -0.15 -5.78 -8.60
CA ARG A 323 0.61 -4.56 -8.96
C ARG A 323 1.76 -4.86 -9.90
N ARG A 324 2.49 -5.96 -9.70
CA ARG A 324 3.58 -6.38 -10.59
C ARG A 324 3.06 -6.69 -11.99
N ILE A 325 1.93 -7.38 -12.07
CA ILE A 325 1.24 -7.64 -13.34
C ILE A 325 0.81 -6.29 -13.96
N GLY A 326 0.12 -5.42 -13.22
CA GLY A 326 -0.29 -4.10 -13.69
C GLY A 326 0.84 -3.27 -14.28
N ARG A 327 1.93 -3.11 -13.54
CA ARG A 327 3.11 -2.35 -13.97
C ARG A 327 3.76 -2.94 -15.21
N TRP A 328 3.78 -4.27 -15.32
CA TRP A 328 4.28 -4.92 -16.52
C TRP A 328 3.49 -4.51 -17.77
N PHE A 329 2.15 -4.45 -17.67
CA PHE A 329 1.32 -4.02 -18.80
C PHE A 329 1.44 -2.53 -19.10
N ASP A 330 1.62 -1.68 -18.09
CA ASP A 330 1.90 -0.25 -18.29
C ASP A 330 3.21 -0.06 -19.07
N ASP A 331 4.29 -0.73 -18.64
CA ASP A 331 5.59 -0.71 -19.33
C ASP A 331 5.45 -1.23 -20.77
N ALA A 332 4.70 -2.33 -20.98
CA ALA A 332 4.46 -2.90 -22.31
C ALA A 332 3.67 -1.95 -23.22
N ASN A 333 2.70 -1.21 -22.67
CA ASN A 333 1.92 -0.21 -23.39
C ASN A 333 2.77 1.02 -23.77
N GLU A 334 3.70 1.44 -22.90
CA GLU A 334 4.66 2.50 -23.23
C GLU A 334 5.55 2.09 -24.41
N VAL A 335 6.07 0.85 -24.39
CA VAL A 335 6.86 0.29 -25.49
C VAL A 335 6.04 0.20 -26.78
N ASP A 336 4.79 -0.27 -26.70
CA ASP A 336 3.91 -0.36 -27.85
C ASP A 336 3.64 1.00 -28.49
N LYS A 337 3.39 2.02 -27.65
CA LYS A 337 3.21 3.40 -28.08
C LYS A 337 4.47 3.93 -28.73
N TYR A 338 5.64 3.73 -28.12
CA TYR A 338 6.92 4.12 -28.70
C TYR A 338 7.12 3.52 -30.10
N ILE A 339 6.92 2.21 -30.26
CA ILE A 339 7.02 1.54 -31.58
C ILE A 339 6.03 2.14 -32.59
N SER A 340 4.81 2.49 -32.14
CA SER A 340 3.78 3.11 -32.99
C SER A 340 4.18 4.52 -33.45
N ASP A 341 4.64 5.35 -32.52
CA ASP A 341 5.04 6.72 -32.77
C ASP A 341 6.28 6.76 -33.68
N THR A 342 7.29 5.93 -33.41
CA THR A 342 8.47 5.79 -34.26
C THR A 342 8.12 5.29 -35.65
N LYS A 343 7.19 4.34 -35.78
CA LYS A 343 6.72 3.87 -37.10
C LYS A 343 6.08 5.01 -37.89
N ASN A 344 5.33 5.91 -37.24
CA ASN A 344 4.72 7.05 -37.90
C ASN A 344 5.79 8.07 -38.33
N GLU A 345 6.77 8.36 -37.47
CA GLU A 345 7.91 9.21 -37.80
C GLU A 345 8.69 8.68 -39.01
N VAL A 346 9.02 7.38 -39.03
CA VAL A 346 9.75 6.76 -40.14
C VAL A 346 8.95 6.81 -41.46
N LYS A 347 7.62 6.73 -41.42
CA LYS A 347 6.78 6.91 -42.62
C LYS A 347 6.90 8.31 -43.21
N GLU A 348 7.06 9.35 -42.41
CA GLU A 348 7.26 10.72 -42.90
C GLU A 348 8.61 10.90 -43.61
N LEU A 349 9.59 10.05 -43.27
CA LEU A 349 10.92 10.02 -43.88
C LEU A 349 10.96 9.22 -45.19
N GLU A 350 9.84 8.63 -45.62
CA GLU A 350 9.75 7.85 -46.85
C GLU A 350 10.19 8.66 -48.09
N VAL A 351 11.01 8.05 -48.94
CA VAL A 351 11.66 8.72 -50.08
C VAL A 351 10.66 9.12 -51.19
N PRO A 352 9.68 8.28 -51.57
CA PRO A 352 8.57 8.70 -52.44
C PRO A 352 7.84 9.97 -52.00
N ASP A 353 7.59 10.12 -50.71
CA ASP A 353 6.88 11.27 -50.15
C ASP A 353 7.71 12.56 -50.30
N PHE A 354 9.00 12.49 -50.03
CA PHE A 354 9.97 13.55 -50.28
C PHE A 354 10.04 13.99 -51.74
N ILE A 355 10.11 13.03 -52.66
CA ILE A 355 10.12 13.30 -54.09
C ILE A 355 8.85 14.03 -54.48
N ASN A 356 7.69 13.57 -54.01
CA ASN A 356 6.39 14.09 -54.42
C ASN A 356 6.00 15.44 -53.83
N LYS A 357 6.38 15.75 -52.58
CA LYS A 357 5.97 16.97 -51.86
C LYS A 357 6.71 18.25 -52.29
N ASN A 358 7.93 18.14 -52.85
CA ASN A 358 8.75 19.30 -53.15
C ASN A 358 8.67 19.74 -54.63
N GLU A 359 8.46 21.05 -54.84
CA GLU A 359 8.82 21.75 -56.08
C GLU A 359 10.29 22.16 -55.96
N TRP A 360 11.13 21.64 -56.85
CA TRP A 360 12.57 21.81 -56.75
C TRP A 360 12.92 23.19 -57.34
N SER A 361 13.57 24.11 -56.64
CA SER A 361 14.04 25.39 -57.21
C SER A 361 15.58 25.37 -57.21
N GLU A 362 16.25 26.08 -58.13
CA GLU A 362 17.73 26.15 -58.14
C GLU A 362 18.30 26.79 -56.87
N ASP A 363 17.51 27.64 -56.19
CA ASP A 363 17.94 28.41 -55.02
C ASP A 363 17.76 27.68 -53.68
N ASP A 364 16.98 26.59 -53.62
CA ASP A 364 16.69 25.83 -52.37
C ASP A 364 17.48 24.51 -52.23
N LEU A 365 18.34 24.15 -53.19
CA LEU A 365 18.94 22.82 -53.29
C LEU A 365 20.27 22.68 -52.53
N ASN A 366 20.21 22.45 -51.22
CA ASN A 366 21.21 21.57 -50.60
C ASN A 366 20.60 20.18 -50.34
N VAL A 367 20.18 19.50 -51.42
CA VAL A 367 19.60 18.13 -51.37
C VAL A 367 20.54 17.15 -50.71
N VAL A 368 21.84 17.35 -50.89
CA VAL A 368 22.87 16.57 -50.19
C VAL A 368 22.74 16.76 -48.68
N SER A 369 22.49 17.98 -48.19
CA SER A 369 22.19 18.24 -46.77
C SER A 369 20.90 17.59 -46.32
N ILE A 370 19.80 17.72 -47.06
CA ILE A 370 18.49 17.14 -46.67
C ILE A 370 18.55 15.61 -46.63
N VAL A 371 19.29 14.99 -47.56
CA VAL A 371 19.51 13.55 -47.61
C VAL A 371 20.44 13.09 -46.48
N ASN A 372 21.53 13.81 -46.22
CA ASN A 372 22.41 13.50 -45.10
C ASN A 372 21.67 13.63 -43.77
N GLU A 373 20.91 14.70 -43.58
CA GLU A 373 20.04 14.92 -42.42
C GLU A 373 19.07 13.75 -42.24
N ARG A 374 18.32 13.37 -43.29
CA ARG A 374 17.41 12.20 -43.22
C ARG A 374 18.12 10.90 -42.90
N ARG A 375 19.31 10.67 -43.46
CA ARG A 375 20.11 9.47 -43.19
C ARG A 375 20.64 9.47 -41.75
N GLU A 376 21.05 10.62 -41.24
CA GLU A 376 21.42 10.81 -39.83
C GLU A 376 20.22 10.53 -38.93
N THR A 377 19.04 11.09 -39.23
CA THR A 377 17.79 10.82 -38.50
C THR A 377 17.45 9.33 -38.52
N LEU A 378 17.44 8.67 -39.69
CA LEU A 378 17.16 7.23 -39.81
C LEU A 378 18.18 6.38 -39.04
N SER A 379 19.45 6.77 -39.03
CA SER A 379 20.51 6.07 -38.28
C SER A 379 20.34 6.25 -36.77
N ALA A 380 19.96 7.45 -36.33
CA ALA A 380 19.63 7.74 -34.93
C ALA A 380 18.40 6.92 -34.48
N ILE A 381 17.32 6.94 -35.25
CA ILE A 381 16.11 6.14 -35.00
C ILE A 381 16.44 4.65 -34.94
N LEU A 382 17.29 4.13 -35.84
CA LEU A 382 17.69 2.71 -35.80
C LEU A 382 18.45 2.37 -34.51
N ASN A 383 19.34 3.26 -34.07
CA ASN A 383 20.05 3.11 -32.82
C ASN A 383 19.09 3.16 -31.62
N ASP A 384 18.12 4.07 -31.61
CA ASP A 384 17.11 4.17 -30.55
C ASP A 384 16.16 2.95 -30.54
N SER A 385 15.83 2.41 -31.72
CA SER A 385 15.11 1.14 -31.87
C SER A 385 15.87 -0.03 -31.24
N SER A 386 17.21 -0.03 -31.25
CA SER A 386 18.01 -1.02 -30.53
C SER A 386 17.93 -0.88 -29.01
N GLN A 387 17.75 0.35 -28.49
CA GLN A 387 17.47 0.57 -27.07
C GLN A 387 16.03 0.14 -26.69
N CYS A 388 15.08 0.26 -27.62
CA CYS A 388 13.75 -0.31 -27.43
C CYS A 388 13.81 -1.83 -27.28
N LYS A 389 14.74 -2.50 -27.97
CA LYS A 389 14.94 -3.95 -27.81
C LYS A 389 15.35 -4.34 -26.39
N SER A 390 16.25 -3.58 -25.74
CA SER A 390 16.62 -3.88 -24.35
C SER A 390 15.44 -3.71 -23.39
N LYS A 391 14.53 -2.75 -23.61
CA LYS A 391 13.29 -2.62 -22.83
C LYS A 391 12.38 -3.86 -22.97
N ILE A 392 12.28 -4.43 -24.18
CA ILE A 392 11.51 -5.67 -24.40
C ILE A 392 12.17 -6.86 -23.71
N ASP A 393 13.50 -6.95 -23.73
CA ASP A 393 14.23 -8.03 -23.04
C ASP A 393 14.05 -7.94 -21.51
N ASP A 394 14.02 -6.72 -20.95
CA ASP A 394 13.69 -6.49 -19.53
C ASP A 394 12.24 -6.91 -19.22
N LEU A 395 11.28 -6.58 -20.09
CA LEU A 395 9.89 -7.05 -19.97
C LEU A 395 9.79 -8.57 -20.00
N GLU A 396 10.57 -9.24 -20.86
CA GLU A 396 10.62 -10.69 -20.94
C GLU A 396 11.16 -11.32 -19.65
N LYS A 397 12.20 -10.71 -19.05
CA LYS A 397 12.71 -11.11 -17.73
C LYS A 397 11.64 -10.96 -16.65
N LYS A 398 11.00 -9.79 -16.55
CA LYS A 398 9.91 -9.54 -15.59
C LYS A 398 8.75 -10.53 -15.76
N ALA A 399 8.34 -10.81 -17.00
CA ALA A 399 7.27 -11.77 -17.29
C ALA A 399 7.65 -13.20 -16.87
N THR A 400 8.92 -13.57 -17.05
CA THR A 400 9.44 -14.89 -16.61
C THR A 400 9.40 -15.02 -15.09
N ASP A 401 9.80 -13.97 -14.36
CA ASP A 401 9.74 -13.94 -12.91
C ASP A 401 8.29 -14.10 -12.40
N ILE A 402 7.34 -13.35 -12.98
CA ILE A 402 5.90 -13.47 -12.66
C ILE A 402 5.34 -14.85 -13.04
N THR A 403 5.76 -15.41 -14.17
CA THR A 403 5.31 -16.75 -14.60
C THR A 403 5.80 -17.82 -13.64
N ASN A 404 7.04 -17.71 -13.16
CA ASN A 404 7.60 -18.66 -12.20
C ASN A 404 6.90 -18.59 -10.84
N SER A 405 6.49 -17.40 -10.39
CA SER A 405 5.76 -17.24 -9.13
C SER A 405 4.34 -17.81 -9.17
N VAL A 406 3.76 -17.90 -10.35
CA VAL A 406 2.37 -18.35 -10.60
C VAL A 406 2.30 -19.80 -11.08
N LYS A 407 3.45 -20.44 -11.32
CA LYS A 407 3.54 -21.76 -11.97
C LYS A 407 2.71 -22.86 -11.29
N ASP A 408 2.58 -22.79 -9.97
CA ASP A 408 1.81 -23.74 -9.16
C ASP A 408 0.42 -23.19 -8.75
N SER A 409 0.04 -22.00 -9.23
CA SER A 409 -1.26 -21.36 -8.97
C SER A 409 -2.37 -22.05 -9.77
N MET A 410 -3.45 -22.43 -9.08
CA MET A 410 -4.69 -22.88 -9.72
C MET A 410 -5.61 -21.71 -10.10
N ASP A 411 -5.19 -20.46 -9.85
CA ASP A 411 -5.98 -19.29 -10.15
C ASP A 411 -6.04 -19.06 -11.68
N ARG A 412 -7.27 -18.94 -12.19
CA ARG A 412 -7.54 -18.76 -13.62
C ARG A 412 -7.17 -17.36 -14.11
N GLU A 413 -7.26 -16.35 -13.24
CA GLU A 413 -6.94 -14.96 -13.60
C GLU A 413 -5.44 -14.81 -13.85
N ASP A 414 -4.65 -15.38 -12.95
CA ASP A 414 -3.21 -15.56 -13.02
C ASP A 414 -2.75 -16.25 -14.32
N GLN A 415 -3.38 -17.38 -14.67
CA GLN A 415 -3.08 -18.10 -15.91
C GLN A 415 -3.44 -17.27 -17.15
N ALA A 416 -4.58 -16.58 -17.13
CA ALA A 416 -4.99 -15.70 -18.22
C ALA A 416 -4.03 -14.51 -18.38
N ALA A 417 -3.54 -13.93 -17.29
CA ALA A 417 -2.55 -12.86 -17.30
C ALA A 417 -1.24 -13.32 -17.96
N VAL A 418 -0.73 -14.51 -17.59
CA VAL A 418 0.48 -15.10 -18.19
C VAL A 418 0.31 -15.33 -19.71
N GLU A 419 -0.85 -15.84 -20.13
CA GLU A 419 -1.14 -16.00 -21.56
C GLU A 419 -1.15 -14.66 -22.31
N LEU A 420 -1.74 -13.62 -21.71
CA LEU A 420 -1.77 -12.28 -22.31
C LEU A 420 -0.38 -11.66 -22.38
N MET A 421 0.43 -11.77 -21.31
CA MET A 421 1.82 -11.30 -21.30
C MET A 421 2.63 -11.96 -22.41
N THR A 422 2.48 -13.28 -22.57
CA THR A 422 3.16 -14.04 -23.63
C THR A 422 2.75 -13.57 -25.03
N LYS A 423 1.45 -13.36 -25.28
CA LYS A 423 0.94 -12.86 -26.55
C LYS A 423 1.44 -11.44 -26.84
N GLN A 424 1.47 -10.57 -25.82
CA GLN A 424 1.91 -9.19 -25.96
C GLN A 424 3.42 -9.10 -26.22
N LEU A 425 4.26 -9.86 -25.52
CA LEU A 425 5.70 -9.93 -25.80
C LEU A 425 6.00 -10.35 -27.22
N LYS A 426 5.29 -11.36 -27.73
CA LYS A 426 5.43 -11.80 -29.11
C LYS A 426 5.05 -10.69 -30.09
N ASN A 427 3.94 -10.00 -29.85
CA ASN A 427 3.50 -8.89 -30.68
C ASN A 427 4.53 -7.74 -30.70
N LEU A 428 5.03 -7.32 -29.53
CA LEU A 428 6.03 -6.26 -29.42
C LEU A 428 7.32 -6.62 -30.17
N ASN A 429 7.84 -7.84 -30.00
CA ASN A 429 9.01 -8.33 -30.73
C ASN A 429 8.78 -8.34 -32.25
N ASP A 430 7.66 -8.90 -32.72
CA ASP A 430 7.34 -8.97 -34.15
C ASP A 430 7.21 -7.57 -34.78
N ARG A 431 6.60 -6.63 -34.06
CA ARG A 431 6.45 -5.24 -34.52
C ARG A 431 7.78 -4.50 -34.56
N LEU A 432 8.64 -4.68 -33.56
CA LEU A 432 9.97 -4.06 -33.52
C LEU A 432 10.85 -4.59 -34.67
N ILE A 433 10.86 -5.90 -34.92
CA ILE A 433 11.60 -6.51 -36.04
C ILE A 433 11.16 -5.88 -37.37
N ARG A 434 9.85 -5.79 -37.62
CA ARG A 434 9.32 -5.17 -38.85
C ARG A 434 9.71 -3.70 -38.98
N LEU A 435 9.75 -2.96 -37.87
CA LEU A 435 10.19 -1.57 -37.86
C LEU A 435 11.68 -1.46 -38.21
N SER A 436 12.55 -2.28 -37.61
CA SER A 436 13.98 -2.30 -37.91
C SER A 436 14.26 -2.71 -39.36
N GLU A 437 13.55 -3.70 -39.90
CA GLU A 437 13.61 -4.09 -41.31
C GLU A 437 13.20 -2.93 -42.22
N PHE A 438 12.11 -2.22 -41.88
CA PHE A 438 11.65 -1.07 -42.65
C PHE A 438 12.66 0.08 -42.66
N ILE A 439 13.25 0.42 -41.51
CA ILE A 439 14.30 1.45 -41.41
C ILE A 439 15.54 1.04 -42.21
N THR A 440 15.94 -0.24 -42.14
CA THR A 440 17.09 -0.78 -42.90
C THR A 440 16.86 -0.66 -44.41
N LEU A 441 15.67 -1.00 -44.88
CA LEU A 441 15.30 -0.84 -46.30
C LEU A 441 15.37 0.62 -46.75
N LEU A 442 14.91 1.57 -45.92
CA LEU A 442 15.04 2.99 -46.23
C LEU A 442 16.51 3.43 -46.25
N LEU A 443 17.34 2.96 -45.32
CA LEU A 443 18.78 3.22 -45.29
C LEU A 443 19.52 2.69 -46.53
N GLU A 444 19.12 1.53 -47.05
CA GLU A 444 19.66 0.95 -48.30
C GLU A 444 19.23 1.73 -49.55
N GLN A 445 17.98 2.19 -49.58
CA GLN A 445 17.47 3.06 -50.65
C GLN A 445 18.14 4.44 -50.64
N THR A 446 18.68 4.83 -49.48
CA THR A 446 19.31 6.14 -49.25
C THR A 446 20.84 6.12 -49.31
N THR A 447 21.41 5.18 -50.06
CA THR A 447 22.87 5.09 -50.29
C THR A 447 23.39 6.26 -51.13
N LYS A 448 24.62 6.70 -50.83
CA LYS A 448 25.26 7.87 -51.46
C LYS A 448 25.27 7.78 -52.99
N ASP A 449 25.65 6.63 -53.54
CA ASP A 449 25.76 6.43 -54.99
C ASP A 449 24.39 6.47 -55.69
N ARG A 450 23.39 5.79 -55.10
CA ARG A 450 22.02 5.77 -55.62
C ARG A 450 21.38 7.15 -55.55
N PHE A 451 21.64 7.90 -54.48
CA PHE A 451 21.13 9.26 -54.34
C PHE A 451 21.81 10.27 -55.25
N SER A 452 23.11 10.15 -55.52
CA SER A 452 23.77 10.98 -56.54
C SER A 452 23.09 10.82 -57.90
N ILE A 453 22.67 9.61 -58.26
CA ILE A 453 21.89 9.35 -59.48
C ILE A 453 20.52 10.03 -59.41
N ILE A 454 19.80 9.88 -58.29
CA ILE A 454 18.47 10.49 -58.09
C ILE A 454 18.54 12.03 -58.16
N ILE A 455 19.58 12.64 -57.57
CA ILE A 455 19.81 14.10 -57.61
C ILE A 455 19.98 14.57 -59.05
N ASN A 456 20.85 13.90 -59.82
CA ASN A 456 21.04 14.25 -61.23
C ASN A 456 19.72 14.18 -62.01
N ILE A 457 18.92 13.14 -61.74
CA ILE A 457 17.61 12.99 -62.38
C ILE A 457 16.66 14.14 -62.00
N LEU A 458 16.54 14.47 -60.72
CA LEU A 458 15.64 15.52 -60.25
C LEU A 458 16.04 16.92 -60.74
N THR A 459 17.34 17.23 -60.73
CA THR A 459 17.87 18.50 -61.26
C THR A 459 17.56 18.66 -62.75
N SER A 460 17.77 17.61 -63.54
CA SER A 460 17.42 17.63 -64.96
C SER A 460 15.91 17.78 -65.18
N MET A 461 15.08 17.05 -64.43
CA MET A 461 13.62 17.21 -64.48
C MET A 461 13.17 18.63 -64.14
N GLN A 462 13.85 19.28 -63.21
CA GLN A 462 13.53 20.64 -62.83
C GLN A 462 13.93 21.67 -63.87
N SER A 463 15.14 21.54 -64.45
CA SER A 463 15.56 22.39 -65.56
C SER A 463 14.53 22.36 -66.70
N MET A 464 14.03 21.16 -67.04
CA MET A 464 12.96 21.00 -68.03
C MET A 464 11.66 21.70 -67.60
N ARG A 465 11.26 21.62 -66.32
CA ARG A 465 10.08 22.33 -65.82
C ARG A 465 10.24 23.85 -65.89
N ASN A 466 11.42 24.38 -65.56
CA ASN A 466 11.71 25.82 -65.64
C ASN A 466 11.62 26.32 -67.08
N GLN A 467 12.19 25.55 -68.04
CA GLN A 467 12.04 25.86 -69.46
C GLN A 467 10.57 25.85 -69.90
N MET A 468 9.75 24.88 -69.45
CA MET A 468 8.30 24.89 -69.74
C MET A 468 7.60 26.13 -69.18
N ALA A 469 7.94 26.55 -67.96
CA ALA A 469 7.35 27.72 -67.33
C ALA A 469 7.71 29.01 -68.09
N GLN A 470 8.96 29.13 -68.52
CA GLN A 470 9.43 30.26 -69.33
C GLN A 470 8.72 30.29 -70.69
N ILE A 471 8.64 29.16 -71.40
CA ILE A 471 7.87 29.04 -72.64
C ILE A 471 6.42 29.50 -72.45
N ARG A 472 5.77 29.06 -71.36
CA ARG A 472 4.38 29.47 -71.06
C ARG A 472 4.29 30.98 -70.83
N LYS A 473 5.25 31.56 -70.11
CA LYS A 473 5.32 33.01 -69.87
C LYS A 473 5.47 33.77 -71.18
N ASP A 474 6.39 33.35 -72.05
CA ASP A 474 6.62 34.00 -73.34
C ASP A 474 5.41 33.89 -74.28
N ILE A 475 4.68 32.76 -74.26
CA ILE A 475 3.40 32.62 -74.96
C ILE A 475 2.37 33.64 -74.46
N ILE A 476 2.28 33.84 -73.15
CA ILE A 476 1.32 34.77 -72.54
C ILE A 476 1.70 36.22 -72.83
N GLU A 477 2.99 36.57 -72.72
CA GLU A 477 3.48 37.95 -72.83
C GLU A 477 3.52 38.45 -74.28
N TYR A 478 3.98 37.62 -75.21
CA TYR A 478 4.19 38.02 -76.61
C TYR A 478 3.09 37.56 -77.56
N ASN A 479 2.26 36.58 -77.13
CA ASN A 479 1.21 35.96 -77.94
C ASN A 479 1.68 35.49 -79.33
N ASP A 480 2.97 35.18 -79.49
CA ASP A 480 3.57 34.72 -80.74
C ASP A 480 4.03 33.26 -80.61
N ALA A 481 3.22 32.37 -81.20
CA ALA A 481 3.48 30.94 -81.22
C ALA A 481 4.63 30.53 -82.16
N GLY A 482 5.12 31.44 -83.00
CA GLY A 482 6.32 31.25 -83.83
C GLY A 482 7.61 31.39 -83.02
N LEU A 483 7.63 32.31 -82.05
CA LEU A 483 8.79 32.64 -81.22
C LEU A 483 9.27 31.45 -80.38
N VAL A 484 8.34 30.69 -79.80
CA VAL A 484 8.64 29.59 -78.86
C VAL A 484 8.60 28.19 -79.50
N HIS A 485 8.35 28.09 -80.81
CA HIS A 485 8.15 26.78 -81.47
C HIS A 485 9.41 25.91 -81.50
N GLY A 486 10.58 26.53 -81.66
CA GLY A 486 11.88 25.85 -81.58
C GLY A 486 12.13 25.32 -80.18
N ASP A 487 11.97 26.18 -79.17
CA ASP A 487 12.21 25.87 -77.76
C ASP A 487 11.33 24.71 -77.26
N VAL A 488 10.06 24.66 -77.67
CA VAL A 488 9.16 23.55 -77.35
C VAL A 488 9.63 22.23 -77.95
N LYS A 489 10.13 22.24 -79.19
CA LYS A 489 10.60 21.04 -79.88
C LYS A 489 11.90 20.53 -79.25
N ASP A 490 12.80 21.45 -78.91
CA ASP A 490 14.07 21.11 -78.26
C ASP A 490 13.83 20.56 -76.85
N LEU A 491 12.86 21.11 -76.12
CA LEU A 491 12.45 20.60 -74.81
C LEU A 491 11.73 19.24 -74.90
N GLU A 492 10.88 19.02 -75.91
CA GLU A 492 10.22 17.72 -76.15
C GLU A 492 11.25 16.61 -76.44
N ALA A 493 12.30 16.93 -77.23
CA ALA A 493 13.41 16.01 -77.47
C ALA A 493 14.19 15.70 -76.18
N GLN A 494 14.53 16.73 -75.39
CA GLN A 494 15.20 16.55 -74.10
C GLN A 494 14.39 15.64 -73.15
N ILE A 495 13.07 15.84 -73.02
CA ILE A 495 12.22 15.03 -72.13
C ILE A 495 12.13 13.58 -72.61
N THR A 496 12.09 13.36 -73.93
CA THR A 496 11.99 12.02 -74.51
C THR A 496 13.31 11.25 -74.30
N ASP A 497 14.45 11.88 -74.61
CA ASP A 497 15.77 11.25 -74.41
C ASP A 497 16.06 10.97 -72.93
N PHE A 498 15.51 11.80 -72.04
CA PHE A 498 15.67 11.66 -70.59
C PHE A 498 15.09 10.36 -70.01
N GLU A 499 14.16 9.68 -70.71
CA GLU A 499 13.60 8.40 -70.25
C GLU A 499 14.69 7.35 -70.01
N SER A 500 15.74 7.34 -70.84
CA SER A 500 16.88 6.42 -70.73
C SER A 500 17.74 6.62 -69.47
N ASN A 501 17.64 7.79 -68.84
CA ASN A 501 18.37 8.13 -67.62
C ASN A 501 17.60 7.80 -66.34
N LEU A 502 16.35 7.35 -66.43
CA LEU A 502 15.54 7.00 -65.27
C LEU A 502 15.99 5.66 -64.66
N LEU A 503 15.82 5.55 -63.35
CA LEU A 503 15.98 4.27 -62.65
C LEU A 503 14.94 3.26 -63.17
N THR A 504 15.39 2.07 -63.54
CA THR A 504 14.54 0.99 -64.09
C THR A 504 14.19 -0.10 -63.07
N ASP A 505 14.75 -0.02 -61.86
CA ASP A 505 14.45 -0.93 -60.78
C ASP A 505 12.98 -0.82 -60.30
N ASP A 506 12.50 -1.82 -59.57
CA ASP A 506 11.11 -1.83 -59.09
C ASP A 506 10.90 -1.03 -57.79
N SER A 507 11.88 -0.21 -57.40
CA SER A 507 11.79 0.56 -56.16
C SER A 507 10.69 1.62 -56.21
N ALA A 508 10.21 1.97 -55.03
CA ALA A 508 9.24 3.06 -54.87
C ALA A 508 9.80 4.39 -55.41
N ILE A 509 11.11 4.62 -55.28
CA ILE A 509 11.80 5.80 -55.82
C ILE A 509 11.77 5.81 -57.35
N SER A 510 12.13 4.70 -58.01
CA SER A 510 12.05 4.58 -59.47
C SER A 510 10.62 4.84 -59.97
N LYS A 511 9.62 4.25 -59.30
CA LYS A 511 8.20 4.45 -59.64
C LYS A 511 7.78 5.92 -59.51
N ALA A 512 8.18 6.59 -58.43
CA ALA A 512 7.89 8.01 -58.22
C ALA A 512 8.57 8.92 -59.26
N LEU A 513 9.83 8.65 -59.61
CA LEU A 513 10.56 9.38 -60.65
C LEU A 513 9.90 9.18 -62.02
N ARG A 514 9.59 7.94 -62.41
CA ARG A 514 8.85 7.67 -63.66
C ARG A 514 7.49 8.36 -63.71
N HIS A 515 6.78 8.42 -62.58
CA HIS A 515 5.53 9.17 -62.50
C HIS A 515 5.72 10.68 -62.72
N LYS A 516 6.79 11.29 -62.19
CA LYS A 516 7.12 12.70 -62.46
C LYS A 516 7.53 12.93 -63.92
N HIS A 517 8.30 12.02 -64.52
CA HIS A 517 8.62 12.09 -65.95
C HIS A 517 7.36 12.04 -66.82
N ALA A 518 6.44 11.13 -66.53
CA ALA A 518 5.14 11.06 -67.22
C ALA A 518 4.34 12.36 -67.12
N LYS A 519 4.39 13.05 -65.96
CA LYS A 519 3.78 14.38 -65.79
C LYS A 519 4.44 15.45 -66.66
N LEU A 520 5.77 15.43 -66.81
CA LEU A 520 6.48 16.35 -67.72
C LEU A 520 6.06 16.14 -69.17
N LEU A 521 5.99 14.88 -69.62
CA LEU A 521 5.50 14.51 -70.95
C LEU A 521 4.08 15.05 -71.20
N LEU A 522 3.16 14.83 -70.26
CA LEU A 522 1.80 15.35 -70.37
C LEU A 522 1.77 16.88 -70.42
N THR A 523 2.63 17.54 -69.65
CA THR A 523 2.68 19.00 -69.55
C THR A 523 3.18 19.64 -70.85
N ILE A 524 4.22 19.10 -71.49
CA ILE A 524 4.72 19.60 -72.78
C ILE A 524 3.73 19.31 -73.92
N GLN A 525 3.05 18.17 -73.90
CA GLN A 525 1.97 17.85 -74.84
C GLN A 525 0.82 18.87 -74.75
N ASN A 526 0.43 19.25 -73.53
CA ASN A 526 -0.60 20.28 -73.33
C ASN A 526 -0.15 21.66 -73.86
N ILE A 527 1.11 22.05 -73.67
CA ILE A 527 1.66 23.29 -74.25
C ILE A 527 1.60 23.24 -75.78
N ARG A 528 1.97 22.10 -76.39
CA ARG A 528 1.91 21.89 -77.83
C ARG A 528 0.49 22.02 -78.39
N ILE A 529 -0.50 21.44 -77.72
CA ILE A 529 -1.92 21.57 -78.09
C ILE A 529 -2.35 23.03 -78.01
N ALA A 530 -2.06 23.71 -76.89
CA ALA A 530 -2.39 25.13 -76.70
C ALA A 530 -1.75 26.03 -77.78
N LEU A 531 -0.51 25.75 -78.18
CA LEU A 531 0.18 26.45 -79.27
C LEU A 531 -0.49 26.21 -80.63
N ALA A 532 -0.89 24.98 -80.94
CA ALA A 532 -1.60 24.66 -82.17
C ALA A 532 -2.95 25.38 -82.24
N GLU A 533 -3.69 25.41 -81.13
CA GLU A 533 -4.96 26.15 -81.02
C GLU A 533 -4.77 27.66 -81.14
N ASN A 534 -3.71 28.23 -80.53
CA ASN A 534 -3.39 29.65 -80.63
C ASN A 534 -2.99 30.02 -82.08
N LYS A 535 -2.15 29.21 -82.75
CA LYS A 535 -1.83 29.39 -84.18
C LYS A 535 -3.08 29.38 -85.06
N LEU A 536 -4.03 28.46 -84.82
CA LEU A 536 -5.30 28.41 -85.57
C LEU A 536 -6.16 29.65 -85.32
N LYS A 537 -6.26 30.13 -84.08
CA LYS A 537 -6.98 31.36 -83.73
C LYS A 537 -6.33 32.58 -84.40
N MET A 538 -5.02 32.75 -84.31
CA MET A 538 -4.30 33.85 -84.99
C MET A 538 -4.42 33.79 -86.51
N ALA A 539 -4.32 32.61 -87.12
CA ALA A 539 -4.50 32.43 -88.57
C ALA A 539 -5.94 32.78 -89.02
N ALA A 540 -6.95 32.55 -88.17
CA ALA A 540 -8.32 32.99 -88.42
C ALA A 540 -8.49 34.52 -88.28
N TYR A 541 -7.77 35.16 -87.36
CA TYR A 541 -7.75 36.63 -87.23
C TYR A 541 -6.95 37.34 -88.35
N LEU A 542 -5.93 36.69 -88.91
CA LEU A 542 -5.05 37.21 -89.95
C LEU A 542 -5.45 36.77 -91.37
N SER A 543 -6.43 35.89 -91.52
CA SER A 543 -7.03 35.59 -92.83
C SER A 543 -7.81 36.82 -93.30
N PRO A 544 -7.47 37.42 -94.46
CA PRO A 544 -8.24 38.53 -94.98
C PRO A 544 -9.64 38.03 -95.35
N SER A 545 -10.66 38.66 -94.78
CA SER A 545 -12.04 38.60 -95.27
C SER A 545 -12.16 39.17 -96.68
#